data_AF-A0A420B7V5-F1
#
_entry.id   AF-A0A420B7V5-F1
#
_cell.length_a   1.000
_cell.length_b   1.000
_cell.length_c   1.000
_cell.angle_alpha   90.00
_cell.angle_beta   90.00
_cell.angle_gamma   90.00
#
_symmetry.space_group_name_H-M   'P 1'
#
loop_
_entity.id
_entity.type
_entity.pdbx_description
1 polymer ?
#
loop_
_entity_poly.entity_id
_entity_poly.type
_entity_poly.pdbx_seq_one_letter_code
_entity_poly.pdbx_strand_id
1 'polypeptide(L)'
;MAKKSNKTQISHKEELYRKEFDLEKDELQKFLFDSTEAFVQKKITDEFLDHENEKVLLLGGRVIDLSEIKRNLDSYFTEQATVYQKRFPQSFYDEIYRLNKWPIPKNKTMRKYVVGRYTNEIIYMRFTDEGLKKLQFLNPYGQMFMRSYKHFQFLNDEGKIMLDQFIYEATECMMECTTWYEFRLKYGQKYSLNVQLDMFEDQ
;
A
#
# COMPACT_ATOMS: atom_id res chain seq x y z
N MET A 1 -85.18 -27.32 -12.75
CA MET A 1 -84.56 -26.28 -11.90
C MET A 1 -83.64 -26.97 -10.89
N ALA A 2 -82.33 -26.95 -11.15
CA ALA A 2 -81.30 -27.66 -10.39
C ALA A 2 -80.41 -26.65 -9.65
N LYS A 3 -80.44 -26.66 -8.31
CA LYS A 3 -79.50 -25.90 -7.45
C LYS A 3 -79.26 -26.66 -6.13
N LYS A 4 -78.55 -27.78 -6.21
CA LYS A 4 -77.87 -28.39 -5.05
C LYS A 4 -76.59 -29.04 -5.57
N SER A 5 -75.44 -28.56 -5.08
CA SER A 5 -74.09 -29.15 -5.16
C SER A 5 -73.01 -28.15 -5.61
N ASN A 6 -72.87 -27.02 -4.91
CA ASN A 6 -71.67 -26.16 -5.05
C ASN A 6 -71.03 -25.77 -3.72
N LYS A 7 -71.67 -26.02 -2.57
CA LYS A 7 -71.10 -25.70 -1.24
C LYS A 7 -70.08 -26.75 -0.75
N THR A 8 -70.28 -28.02 -1.11
CA THR A 8 -69.41 -29.13 -0.67
C THR A 8 -68.08 -29.19 -1.44
N GLN A 9 -68.06 -28.76 -2.70
CA GLN A 9 -66.83 -28.75 -3.52
C GLN A 9 -65.85 -27.63 -3.12
N ILE A 10 -66.34 -26.51 -2.61
CA ILE A 10 -65.50 -25.39 -2.16
C ILE A 10 -64.80 -25.75 -0.85
N SER A 11 -65.51 -26.38 0.09
CA SER A 11 -64.96 -26.85 1.38
C SER A 11 -63.85 -27.89 1.21
N HIS A 12 -64.02 -28.87 0.33
CA HIS A 12 -62.99 -29.89 0.09
C HIS A 12 -61.78 -29.35 -0.69
N LYS A 13 -61.99 -28.36 -1.57
CA LYS A 13 -60.89 -27.72 -2.29
C LYS A 13 -60.07 -26.82 -1.36
N GLU A 14 -60.70 -26.12 -0.42
CA GLU A 14 -60.02 -25.34 0.62
C GLU A 14 -59.26 -26.23 1.61
N GLU A 15 -59.75 -27.43 1.94
CA GLU A 15 -59.02 -28.42 2.76
C GLU A 15 -57.81 -29.01 2.01
N LEU A 16 -57.93 -29.27 0.70
CA LEU A 16 -56.83 -29.77 -0.13
C LEU A 16 -55.71 -28.73 -0.28
N TYR A 17 -56.03 -27.46 -0.50
CA TYR A 17 -55.03 -26.37 -0.56
C TYR A 17 -54.37 -26.10 0.79
N ARG A 18 -55.06 -26.35 1.91
CA ARG A 18 -54.50 -26.21 3.25
C ARG A 18 -53.53 -27.33 3.62
N LYS A 19 -53.66 -28.51 2.98
CA LYS A 19 -52.83 -29.70 3.22
C LYS A 19 -51.51 -29.73 2.42
N GLU A 20 -51.37 -28.89 1.40
CA GLU A 20 -50.16 -28.82 0.55
C GLU A 20 -49.13 -27.77 1.00
N PHE A 21 -49.43 -26.96 2.01
CA PHE A 21 -48.51 -25.97 2.57
C PHE A 21 -48.57 -25.93 4.11
N ASP A 22 -48.58 -27.09 4.76
CA ASP A 22 -48.28 -27.20 6.20
C ASP A 22 -46.75 -27.20 6.42
N LEU A 23 -46.04 -26.18 5.90
CA LEU A 23 -44.84 -25.74 6.62
C LEU A 23 -45.41 -25.06 7.86
N GLU A 24 -45.09 -25.59 9.04
CA GLU A 24 -45.58 -25.02 10.29
C GLU A 24 -45.33 -23.51 10.26
N LYS A 25 -46.33 -22.73 10.66
CA LYS A 25 -46.24 -21.26 10.65
C LYS A 25 -44.93 -20.76 11.29
N ASP A 26 -44.45 -21.50 12.27
CA ASP A 26 -43.21 -21.27 13.00
C ASP A 26 -41.96 -21.55 12.13
N GLU A 27 -41.98 -22.57 11.27
CA GLU A 27 -40.91 -22.84 10.30
C GLU A 27 -40.85 -21.78 9.20
N LEU A 28 -42.02 -21.34 8.71
CA LEU A 28 -42.12 -20.23 7.75
C LEU A 28 -41.64 -18.91 8.37
N GLN A 29 -42.03 -18.66 9.61
CA GLN A 29 -41.60 -17.49 10.36
C GLN A 29 -40.09 -17.54 10.63
N LYS A 30 -39.55 -18.70 10.99
CA LYS A 30 -38.11 -18.92 11.17
C LYS A 30 -37.34 -18.74 9.86
N PHE A 31 -37.83 -19.29 8.75
CA PHE A 31 -37.23 -19.08 7.43
C PHE A 31 -37.24 -17.61 6.99
N LEU A 32 -38.32 -16.88 7.30
CA LEU A 32 -38.40 -15.44 7.07
C LEU A 32 -37.40 -14.68 7.93
N PHE A 33 -37.26 -15.02 9.22
CA PHE A 33 -36.23 -14.44 10.07
C PHE A 33 -34.82 -14.77 9.56
N ASP A 34 -34.49 -16.04 9.34
CA ASP A 34 -33.19 -16.50 8.87
C ASP A 34 -32.80 -15.87 7.52
N SER A 35 -33.75 -15.74 6.59
CA SER A 35 -33.52 -15.08 5.30
C SER A 35 -33.31 -13.57 5.46
N THR A 36 -34.11 -12.89 6.29
CA THR A 36 -33.92 -11.44 6.56
C THR A 36 -32.62 -11.16 7.32
N GLU A 37 -32.28 -11.98 8.30
CA GLU A 37 -31.03 -11.90 9.06
C GLU A 37 -29.83 -12.16 8.15
N ALA A 38 -29.88 -13.13 7.22
CA ALA A 38 -28.79 -13.36 6.27
C ALA A 38 -28.54 -12.17 5.33
N PHE A 39 -29.60 -11.52 4.82
CA PHE A 39 -29.46 -10.29 4.01
C PHE A 39 -28.97 -9.10 4.84
N VAL A 40 -29.37 -9.01 6.11
CA VAL A 40 -28.89 -8.00 7.06
C VAL A 40 -27.43 -8.25 7.41
N GLN A 41 -27.02 -9.50 7.66
CA GLN A 41 -25.63 -9.88 7.88
C GLN A 41 -24.79 -9.48 6.67
N LYS A 42 -25.21 -9.84 5.45
CA LYS A 42 -24.52 -9.46 4.20
C LYS A 42 -24.41 -7.94 3.99
N LYS A 43 -25.36 -7.16 4.51
CA LYS A 43 -25.37 -5.69 4.45
C LYS A 43 -24.54 -5.05 5.57
N ILE A 44 -24.34 -5.75 6.69
CA ILE A 44 -23.56 -5.32 7.86
C ILE A 44 -22.10 -5.77 7.74
N THR A 45 -21.83 -6.93 7.13
CA THR A 45 -20.49 -7.37 6.73
C THR A 45 -20.04 -6.48 5.59
N ASP A 46 -19.23 -5.49 5.90
CA ASP A 46 -18.52 -4.74 4.88
C ASP A 46 -17.43 -5.67 4.33
N GLU A 47 -17.66 -6.23 3.14
CA GLU A 47 -16.74 -7.16 2.46
C GLU A 47 -15.31 -6.57 2.39
N PHE A 48 -15.16 -5.24 2.38
CA PHE A 48 -13.87 -4.56 2.43
C PHE A 48 -13.19 -4.62 3.82
N LEU A 49 -13.94 -4.57 4.92
CA LEU A 49 -13.41 -4.69 6.28
C LEU A 49 -12.96 -6.13 6.60
N ASP A 50 -13.65 -7.12 6.04
CA ASP A 50 -13.30 -8.53 6.20
C ASP A 50 -11.95 -8.82 5.50
N HIS A 51 -11.74 -8.32 4.28
CA HIS A 51 -10.49 -8.47 3.55
C HIS A 51 -9.27 -7.77 4.19
N GLU A 52 -9.43 -6.64 4.87
CA GLU A 52 -8.29 -5.95 5.53
C GLU A 52 -7.70 -6.74 6.70
N ASN A 53 -8.53 -7.58 7.34
CA ASN A 53 -8.13 -8.41 8.48
C ASN A 53 -7.76 -9.85 8.07
N GLU A 54 -7.82 -10.17 6.78
CA GLU A 54 -7.42 -11.48 6.27
C GLU A 54 -5.91 -11.67 6.41
N LYS A 55 -5.54 -12.75 7.09
CA LYS A 55 -4.15 -13.19 7.20
C LYS A 55 -3.87 -14.17 6.07
N VAL A 56 -3.04 -13.76 5.12
CA VAL A 56 -2.68 -14.63 3.99
C VAL A 56 -1.43 -15.43 4.36
N LEU A 57 -1.56 -16.76 4.32
CA LEU A 57 -0.43 -17.67 4.50
C LEU A 57 0.26 -17.91 3.16
N LEU A 58 1.53 -17.54 3.09
CA LEU A 58 2.37 -17.83 1.93
C LEU A 58 2.87 -19.28 1.99
N LEU A 59 3.18 -19.84 0.81
CA LEU A 59 3.74 -21.20 0.67
C LEU A 59 5.01 -21.42 1.50
N GLY A 60 5.78 -20.35 1.76
CA GLY A 60 6.97 -20.38 2.62
C GLY A 60 6.70 -20.30 4.12
N GLY A 61 5.44 -20.44 4.57
CA GLY A 61 5.05 -20.39 5.98
C GLY A 61 5.00 -19.00 6.61
N ARG A 62 5.24 -17.94 5.82
CA ARG A 62 5.09 -16.54 6.28
C ARG A 62 3.62 -16.15 6.26
N VAL A 63 3.18 -15.48 7.32
CA VAL A 63 1.85 -14.87 7.40
C VAL A 63 1.99 -13.41 7.04
N ILE A 64 1.22 -12.92 6.07
CA ILE A 64 1.12 -11.48 5.78
C ILE A 64 -0.22 -10.98 6.32
N ASP A 65 -0.18 -9.87 7.06
CA ASP A 65 -1.34 -9.15 7.58
C ASP A 65 -1.35 -7.75 6.98
N LEU A 66 -2.37 -7.44 6.17
CA LEU A 66 -2.46 -6.16 5.47
C LEU A 66 -2.62 -5.00 6.45
N SER A 67 -3.33 -5.20 7.56
CA SER A 67 -3.53 -4.18 8.58
C SER A 67 -2.23 -3.80 9.29
N GLU A 68 -1.36 -4.79 9.56
CA GLU A 68 -0.05 -4.57 10.16
C GLU A 68 0.88 -3.83 9.20
N ILE A 69 0.91 -4.23 7.92
CA ILE A 69 1.69 -3.55 6.88
C ILE A 69 1.26 -2.09 6.75
N LYS A 70 -0.05 -1.81 6.72
CA LYS A 70 -0.58 -0.44 6.65
C LYS A 70 -0.20 0.38 7.88
N ARG A 71 -0.32 -0.18 9.08
CA ARG A 71 0.07 0.51 10.33
C ARG A 71 1.56 0.86 10.37
N ASN A 72 2.41 -0.08 9.99
CA ASN A 72 3.86 0.14 9.91
C ASN A 72 4.24 1.14 8.82
N LEU A 73 3.46 1.20 7.74
CA LEU A 73 3.61 2.22 6.72
C LEU A 73 3.21 3.59 7.27
N ASP A 74 2.03 3.70 7.90
CA ASP A 74 1.45 4.95 8.38
C ASP A 74 2.25 5.61 9.50
N SER A 75 3.02 4.83 10.28
CA SER A 75 3.79 5.34 11.40
C SER A 75 4.88 6.36 11.04
N TYR A 76 5.28 6.50 9.77
CA TYR A 76 6.38 7.40 9.36
C TYR A 76 5.94 8.61 8.53
N PHE A 77 4.69 8.64 8.04
CA PHE A 77 4.23 9.66 7.09
C PHE A 77 3.17 10.58 7.69
N THR A 78 3.13 11.81 7.18
CA THR A 78 2.12 12.81 7.52
C THR A 78 1.33 13.15 6.27
N GLU A 79 0.02 13.35 6.40
CA GLU A 79 -0.86 13.72 5.28
C GLU A 79 -0.54 15.11 4.72
N GLN A 80 -0.13 16.03 5.59
CA GLN A 80 0.16 17.42 5.25
C GLN A 80 1.67 17.67 5.16
N ALA A 81 2.06 18.54 4.23
CA ALA A 81 3.44 18.95 4.07
C ALA A 81 3.90 19.81 5.25
N THR A 82 4.96 19.35 5.93
CA THR A 82 5.65 20.11 6.98
C THR A 82 6.52 21.22 6.39
N VAL A 83 6.89 22.18 7.25
CA VAL A 83 7.75 23.32 6.87
C VAL A 83 9.07 22.81 6.28
N TYR A 84 9.49 23.44 5.18
CA TYR A 84 10.74 23.08 4.53
C TYR A 84 11.94 23.28 5.46
N GLN A 85 12.62 22.19 5.79
CA GLN A 85 13.91 22.18 6.48
C GLN A 85 14.90 21.41 5.63
N LYS A 86 16.05 22.01 5.35
CA LYS A 86 17.08 21.37 4.53
C LYS A 86 17.66 20.17 5.28
N ARG A 87 17.36 18.95 4.82
CA ARG A 87 17.86 17.68 5.40
C ARG A 87 19.05 17.11 4.64
N PHE A 88 18.99 17.13 3.31
CA PHE A 88 20.05 16.55 2.48
C PHE A 88 21.33 17.42 2.50
N PRO A 89 22.45 16.90 3.03
CA PRO A 89 23.73 17.58 2.99
C PRO A 89 24.29 17.57 1.58
N GLN A 90 25.19 18.52 1.28
CA GLN A 90 25.80 18.60 -0.04
C GLN A 90 26.80 17.47 -0.29
N SER A 91 27.46 16.96 0.77
CA SER A 91 28.37 15.81 0.72
C SER A 91 27.73 14.59 0.07
N PHE A 92 26.50 14.26 0.44
CA PHE A 92 25.74 13.16 -0.16
C PHE A 92 25.67 13.25 -1.69
N TYR A 93 25.41 14.45 -2.23
CA TYR A 93 25.36 14.64 -3.68
C TYR A 93 26.75 14.69 -4.31
N ASP A 94 27.73 15.25 -3.63
CA ASP A 94 29.11 15.32 -4.12
C ASP A 94 29.68 13.88 -4.28
N GLU A 95 29.34 12.96 -3.37
CA GLU A 95 29.67 11.53 -3.47
C GLU A 95 29.01 10.82 -4.67
N ILE A 96 27.72 11.09 -4.93
CA ILE A 96 27.05 10.56 -6.14
C ILE A 96 27.79 10.99 -7.41
N TYR A 97 28.19 12.26 -7.49
CA TYR A 97 28.94 12.78 -8.63
C TYR A 97 30.33 12.14 -8.74
N ARG A 98 31.04 11.97 -7.62
CA ARG A 98 32.35 11.30 -7.55
C ARG A 98 32.26 9.88 -8.11
N LEU A 99 31.33 9.07 -7.59
CA LEU A 99 31.18 7.66 -7.96
C LEU A 99 30.75 7.45 -9.42
N ASN A 100 30.02 8.40 -10.00
CA ASN A 100 29.62 8.37 -11.41
C ASN A 100 30.65 9.06 -12.34
N LYS A 101 31.79 9.52 -11.81
CA LYS A 101 32.84 10.26 -12.56
C LYS A 101 32.27 11.49 -13.30
N TRP A 102 31.28 12.16 -12.72
CA TRP A 102 30.67 13.34 -13.30
C TRP A 102 31.32 14.63 -12.79
N PRO A 103 31.48 15.67 -13.64
CA PRO A 103 31.98 16.95 -13.18
C PRO A 103 30.98 17.59 -12.22
N ILE A 104 31.48 18.07 -11.07
CA ILE A 104 30.65 18.77 -10.08
C ILE A 104 30.19 20.10 -10.71
N PRO A 105 28.87 20.38 -10.76
CA PRO A 105 28.36 21.58 -11.39
C PRO A 105 28.77 22.82 -10.57
N LYS A 106 29.14 23.90 -11.27
CA LYS A 106 29.44 25.20 -10.63
C LYS A 106 28.28 25.69 -9.77
N ASN A 107 27.05 25.47 -10.23
CA ASN A 107 25.83 25.68 -9.46
C ASN A 107 25.34 24.35 -8.87
N LYS A 108 25.60 24.13 -7.57
CA LYS A 108 25.23 22.90 -6.84
C LYS A 108 23.71 22.65 -6.75
N THR A 109 22.90 23.63 -7.12
CA THR A 109 21.43 23.52 -7.20
C THR A 109 20.97 22.81 -8.47
N MET A 110 21.69 22.96 -9.58
CA MET A 110 21.34 22.34 -10.86
C MET A 110 22.02 20.97 -10.96
N ARG A 111 21.23 19.92 -10.72
CA ARG A 111 21.69 18.54 -10.73
C ARG A 111 21.18 17.80 -11.96
N LYS A 112 21.91 16.75 -12.38
CA LYS A 112 21.42 15.83 -13.42
C LYS A 112 20.10 15.19 -12.97
N TYR A 113 19.15 15.04 -13.88
CA TYR A 113 17.82 14.48 -13.58
C TYR A 113 17.88 13.11 -12.89
N VAL A 114 18.83 12.28 -13.30
CA VAL A 114 19.06 10.92 -12.77
C VAL A 114 19.31 10.91 -11.25
N VAL A 115 19.88 11.98 -10.68
CA VAL A 115 20.18 12.07 -9.25
C VAL A 115 18.90 11.96 -8.41
N GLY A 116 17.79 12.55 -8.87
CA GLY A 116 16.51 12.43 -8.16
C GLY A 116 16.00 10.99 -8.11
N ARG A 117 16.19 10.24 -9.19
CA ARG A 117 15.87 8.81 -9.25
C ARG A 117 16.75 8.01 -8.27
N TYR A 118 18.06 8.27 -8.24
CA TYR A 118 18.95 7.62 -7.29
C TYR A 118 18.59 7.91 -5.84
N THR A 119 18.22 9.15 -5.50
CA THR A 119 17.75 9.48 -4.15
C THR A 119 16.50 8.69 -3.78
N ASN A 120 15.55 8.51 -4.71
CA ASN A 120 14.37 7.68 -4.46
C ASN A 120 14.74 6.23 -4.17
N GLU A 121 15.63 5.65 -4.97
CA GLU A 121 16.04 4.24 -4.87
C GLU A 121 16.88 3.96 -3.61
N ILE A 122 17.77 4.88 -3.22
CA ILE A 122 18.72 4.67 -2.12
C ILE A 122 18.12 5.04 -0.76
N ILE A 123 17.24 6.05 -0.72
CA ILE A 123 16.74 6.61 0.53
C ILE A 123 15.27 6.29 0.74
N TYR A 124 14.40 6.68 -0.18
CA TYR A 124 12.95 6.56 0.05
C TYR A 124 12.41 5.13 -0.06
N MET A 125 13.04 4.26 -0.85
CA MET A 125 12.69 2.84 -0.90
C MET A 125 13.11 2.06 0.36
N ARG A 126 13.89 2.66 1.28
CA ARG A 126 14.32 2.00 2.52
C ARG A 126 13.29 2.05 3.65
N PHE A 127 12.31 2.95 3.58
CA PHE A 127 11.33 3.08 4.66
C PHE A 127 10.48 1.81 4.77
N THR A 128 9.83 1.46 3.66
CA THR A 128 9.02 0.25 3.50
C THR A 128 8.93 -0.04 1.99
N ASP A 129 8.54 -1.26 1.63
CA ASP A 129 8.37 -1.67 0.22
C ASP A 129 7.43 -0.72 -0.56
N GLU A 130 6.42 -0.17 0.12
CA GLU A 130 5.40 0.72 -0.44
C GLU A 130 5.60 2.20 -0.06
N GLY A 131 6.66 2.52 0.71
CA GLY A 131 6.90 3.85 1.26
C GLY A 131 7.07 4.93 0.20
N LEU A 132 7.82 4.62 -0.86
CA LEU A 132 7.98 5.52 -2.00
C LEU A 132 6.65 5.75 -2.72
N LYS A 133 5.82 4.72 -2.91
CA LYS A 133 4.52 4.87 -3.60
C LYS A 133 3.59 5.76 -2.79
N LYS A 134 3.56 5.58 -1.47
CA LYS A 134 2.81 6.47 -0.56
C LYS A 134 3.28 7.92 -0.65
N LEU A 135 4.60 8.16 -0.63
CA LEU A 135 5.15 9.51 -0.80
C LEU A 135 4.80 10.15 -2.15
N GLN A 136 4.72 9.35 -3.22
CA GLN A 136 4.32 9.82 -4.55
C GLN A 136 2.81 10.13 -4.61
N PHE A 137 1.99 9.38 -3.88
CA PHE A 137 0.56 9.65 -3.71
C PHE A 137 0.32 10.94 -2.91
N LEU A 138 1.00 11.11 -1.78
CA LEU A 138 0.89 12.30 -0.93
C LEU A 138 1.42 13.57 -1.61
N ASN A 139 2.46 13.43 -2.43
CA ASN A 139 3.08 14.54 -3.15
C ASN A 139 2.96 14.32 -4.66
N PRO A 140 1.78 14.43 -5.28
CA PRO A 140 1.58 14.15 -6.70
C PRO A 140 2.32 15.13 -7.61
N TYR A 141 2.43 14.79 -8.89
CA TYR A 141 2.99 15.71 -9.87
C TYR A 141 1.95 16.81 -10.14
N GLY A 142 2.37 18.07 -10.02
CA GLY A 142 1.57 19.22 -10.38
C GLY A 142 1.73 19.57 -11.86
N GLN A 143 1.54 20.85 -12.18
CA GLN A 143 1.70 21.35 -13.54
C GLN A 143 3.14 21.14 -14.03
N MET A 144 3.28 20.75 -15.31
CA MET A 144 4.58 20.55 -15.96
C MET A 144 5.46 19.45 -15.31
N PHE A 145 4.86 18.40 -14.75
CA PHE A 145 5.57 17.26 -14.14
C PHE A 145 6.49 17.64 -12.96
N MET A 146 6.23 18.80 -12.34
CA MET A 146 6.96 19.26 -11.16
C MET A 146 6.14 19.01 -9.90
N ARG A 147 6.80 18.59 -8.83
CA ARG A 147 6.17 18.47 -7.50
C ARG A 147 6.29 19.79 -6.76
N SER A 148 5.20 20.26 -6.16
CA SER A 148 5.18 21.51 -5.37
C SER A 148 6.05 21.41 -4.12
N TYR A 149 6.09 20.23 -3.50
CA TYR A 149 6.80 19.97 -2.25
C TYR A 149 7.91 18.92 -2.44
N LYS A 150 8.77 18.78 -1.44
CA LYS A 150 9.76 17.70 -1.37
C LYS A 150 9.20 16.53 -0.57
N HIS A 151 9.59 15.30 -0.94
CA HIS A 151 9.06 14.09 -0.28
C HIS A 151 9.32 14.06 1.23
N PHE A 152 10.47 14.55 1.71
CA PHE A 152 10.75 14.59 3.15
C PHE A 152 9.81 15.49 3.96
N GLN A 153 9.05 16.39 3.32
CA GLN A 153 8.07 17.23 4.02
C GLN A 153 6.86 16.43 4.49
N PHE A 154 6.59 15.27 3.90
CA PHE A 154 5.49 14.37 4.26
C PHE A 154 5.93 13.28 5.25
N LEU A 155 7.05 13.48 5.92
CA LEU A 155 7.52 12.60 7.00
C LEU A 155 7.16 13.20 8.35
N ASN A 156 6.81 12.36 9.31
CA ASN A 156 6.71 12.76 10.71
C ASN A 156 8.11 12.89 11.34
N ASP A 157 8.20 13.21 12.62
CA ASP A 157 9.50 13.48 13.26
C ASP A 157 10.36 12.22 13.38
N GLU A 158 9.77 11.06 13.63
CA GLU A 158 10.47 9.77 13.61
C GLU A 158 10.98 9.43 12.20
N GLY A 159 10.15 9.62 11.18
CA GLY A 159 10.51 9.43 9.79
C GLY A 159 11.63 10.35 9.33
N LYS A 160 11.70 11.58 9.86
CA LYS A 160 12.83 12.51 9.61
C LYS A 160 14.12 12.05 10.28
N ILE A 161 14.06 11.50 11.50
CA ILE A 161 15.24 10.94 12.17
C ILE A 161 15.78 9.74 11.37
N MET A 162 14.89 8.85 10.94
CA MET A 162 15.25 7.71 10.09
C MET A 162 15.82 8.17 8.74
N LEU A 163 15.24 9.20 8.13
CA LEU A 163 15.75 9.80 6.90
C LEU A 163 17.21 10.24 7.06
N ASP A 164 17.52 10.96 8.13
CA ASP A 164 18.87 11.46 8.39
C ASP A 164 19.86 10.31 8.60
N GLN A 165 19.45 9.25 9.30
CA GLN A 165 20.24 8.02 9.42
C GLN A 165 20.48 7.35 8.05
N PHE A 166 19.47 7.25 7.19
CA PHE A 166 19.61 6.66 5.86
C PHE A 166 20.58 7.43 4.99
N ILE A 167 20.53 8.76 5.05
CA ILE A 167 21.45 9.64 4.33
C ILE A 167 22.88 9.46 4.84
N TYR A 168 23.08 9.38 6.15
CA TYR A 168 24.38 9.14 6.76
C TYR A 168 24.97 7.80 6.30
N GLU A 169 24.23 6.71 6.48
CA GLU A 169 24.66 5.36 6.09
C GLU A 169 24.93 5.23 4.58
N ALA A 170 24.12 5.90 3.75
CA ALA A 170 24.36 5.96 2.31
C ALA A 170 25.66 6.68 2.00
N THR A 171 25.92 7.81 2.66
CA THR A 171 27.13 8.62 2.43
C THR A 171 28.38 7.84 2.88
N GLU A 172 28.36 7.22 4.05
CA GLU A 172 29.46 6.37 4.53
C GLU A 172 29.77 5.23 3.56
N CYS A 173 28.74 4.49 3.12
CA CYS A 173 28.91 3.41 2.15
C CYS A 173 29.43 3.91 0.79
N MET A 174 29.01 5.10 0.35
CA MET A 174 29.56 5.71 -0.86
C MET A 174 31.06 6.02 -0.71
N MET A 175 31.49 6.56 0.44
CA MET A 175 32.90 6.89 0.69
C MET A 175 33.82 5.66 0.61
N GLU A 176 33.35 4.50 1.06
CA GLU A 176 34.10 3.23 0.99
C GLU A 176 34.22 2.68 -0.44
N CYS A 177 33.39 3.15 -1.37
CA CYS A 177 33.32 2.62 -2.74
C CYS A 177 34.08 3.50 -3.74
N THR A 178 34.52 2.87 -4.84
CA THR A 178 35.22 3.55 -5.92
C THR A 178 34.31 3.89 -7.10
N THR A 179 33.38 2.99 -7.41
CA THR A 179 32.49 3.08 -8.58
C THR A 179 31.03 3.04 -8.15
N TRP A 180 30.17 3.73 -8.90
CA TRP A 180 28.73 3.75 -8.63
C TRP A 180 28.10 2.35 -8.61
N TYR A 181 28.50 1.48 -9.53
CA TYR A 181 28.01 0.11 -9.61
C TYR A 181 28.36 -0.71 -8.37
N GLU A 182 29.62 -0.65 -7.93
CA GLU A 182 30.10 -1.29 -6.71
C GLU A 182 29.29 -0.85 -5.49
N PHE A 183 29.07 0.46 -5.36
CA PHE A 183 28.22 1.02 -4.30
C PHE A 183 26.81 0.45 -4.37
N ARG A 184 26.19 0.43 -5.56
CA ARG A 184 24.81 -0.07 -5.71
C ARG A 184 24.70 -1.53 -5.35
N LEU A 185 25.65 -2.37 -5.74
CA LEU A 185 25.67 -3.79 -5.36
C LEU A 185 25.79 -3.97 -3.85
N LYS A 186 26.81 -3.35 -3.21
CA LYS A 186 27.05 -3.47 -1.76
C LYS A 186 25.88 -2.93 -0.95
N TYR A 187 25.41 -1.73 -1.29
CA TYR A 187 24.32 -1.07 -0.60
C TYR A 187 22.99 -1.80 -0.80
N GLY A 188 22.73 -2.24 -2.03
CA GLY A 188 21.53 -3.00 -2.35
C GLY A 188 21.47 -4.34 -1.64
N GLN A 189 22.59 -5.08 -1.57
CA GLN A 189 22.68 -6.31 -0.80
C GLN A 189 22.46 -6.07 0.70
N LYS A 190 23.06 -5.01 1.26
CA LYS A 190 22.97 -4.69 2.70
C LYS A 190 21.54 -4.37 3.15
N TYR A 191 20.79 -3.66 2.32
CA TYR A 191 19.43 -3.20 2.65
C TYR A 191 18.33 -3.87 1.84
N SER A 192 18.63 -4.96 1.13
CA SER A 192 17.70 -5.69 0.25
C SER A 192 16.97 -4.79 -0.77
N LEU A 193 17.67 -3.80 -1.32
CA LEU A 193 17.12 -2.91 -2.33
C LEU A 193 17.27 -3.49 -3.73
N ASN A 194 16.33 -3.17 -4.61
CA ASN A 194 16.40 -3.55 -6.01
C ASN A 194 17.54 -2.81 -6.73
N VAL A 195 18.47 -3.58 -7.29
CA VAL A 195 19.61 -3.07 -8.05
C VAL A 195 19.53 -3.62 -9.46
N GLN A 196 19.67 -2.73 -10.44
CA GLN A 196 19.88 -3.14 -11.81
C GLN A 196 21.32 -3.63 -11.95
N LEU A 197 21.49 -4.91 -12.26
CA LEU A 197 22.79 -5.48 -12.59
C LEU A 197 23.25 -4.90 -13.93
N ASP A 198 24.52 -4.53 -13.99
CA ASP A 198 25.13 -4.18 -15.26
C ASP A 198 25.62 -5.46 -15.92
N MET A 199 25.16 -5.71 -17.14
CA MET A 199 25.52 -6.91 -17.90
C MET A 199 26.86 -6.73 -18.63
N PHE A 200 27.36 -5.49 -18.70
CA PHE A 200 28.58 -5.15 -19.41
C PHE A 200 29.49 -4.40 -18.44
N GLU A 201 30.35 -5.14 -17.74
CA GLU A 201 31.44 -4.51 -16.99
C GLU A 201 32.34 -3.78 -17.99
N ASP A 202 32.49 -2.47 -17.83
CA ASP A 202 33.57 -1.72 -18.48
C ASP A 202 34.90 -2.24 -17.91
N GLN A 203 35.48 -3.26 -18.55
CA GLN A 203 36.83 -3.76 -18.28
C GLN A 203 37.89 -2.70 -18.58
#